data_AF-A0A1X7U7B9-F1
#
_entry.id   AF-A0A1X7U7B9-F1
#
_cell.length_a   1.000
_cell.length_b   1.000
_cell.length_c   1.000
_cell.angle_alpha   90.00
_cell.angle_beta   90.00
_cell.angle_gamma   90.00
#
_symmetry.space_group_name_H-M   'P 1'
#
loop_
_entity.id
_entity.type
_entity.pdbx_description
1 polymer ?
#
loop_
_entity_poly.entity_id
_entity_poly.type
_entity_poly.pdbx_seq_one_letter_code
_entity_poly.pdbx_strand_id
1 'polypeptide(L)'
;QLEATNTHSYSFYQRQYWKSMKLLGNTLCCQGLLPDSVLYQLAFDGLVSRYILLSLQHSPINELTVSKTNKLLHILPSDWLKGGTSDNYKGVESLRRFINYLIEKIEMSEQHNKANRLLKEKLLPLQSLFNC
;
A
#
# COMPACT_ATOMS: atom_id res chain seq x y z
N GLN A 1 1.67 21.25 10.79
CA GLN A 1 2.04 19.83 11.03
C GLN A 1 3.51 19.59 10.64
N LEU A 2 4.47 20.28 11.26
CA LEU A 2 5.90 20.19 10.89
C LEU A 2 6.72 19.18 11.73
N GLU A 3 6.18 18.70 12.86
CA GLU A 3 6.97 17.92 13.83
C GLU A 3 7.01 16.41 13.56
N ALA A 4 6.02 15.83 12.88
CA ALA A 4 5.90 14.38 12.75
C ALA A 4 7.00 13.74 11.88
N THR A 5 7.54 14.48 10.90
CA THR A 5 8.49 13.96 9.91
C THR A 5 9.95 14.00 10.36
N ASN A 6 10.27 14.70 11.46
CA ASN A 6 11.63 14.80 11.99
C ASN A 6 11.92 13.80 13.12
N THR A 7 11.03 12.84 13.32
CA THR A 7 11.23 11.80 14.34
C THR A 7 12.12 10.67 13.81
N HIS A 8 12.95 10.10 14.69
CA HIS A 8 13.74 8.91 14.36
C HIS A 8 12.84 7.76 13.88
N SER A 9 11.66 7.61 14.49
CA SER A 9 10.64 6.62 14.11
C SER A 9 10.13 6.82 12.69
N TYR A 10 9.74 8.05 12.30
CA TYR A 10 9.32 8.32 10.92
C TYR A 10 10.42 7.98 9.92
N SER A 11 11.66 8.43 10.18
CA SER A 11 12.80 8.14 9.32
C SER A 11 13.05 6.62 9.14
N PHE A 12 12.82 5.84 10.20
CA PHE A 12 12.93 4.39 10.16
C PHE A 12 11.87 3.79 9.24
N TYR A 13 10.59 4.15 9.40
CA TYR A 13 9.53 3.64 8.54
C TYR A 13 9.70 4.08 7.08
N GLN A 14 10.21 5.29 6.82
CA GLN A 14 10.53 5.70 5.46
C GLN A 14 11.61 4.79 4.82
N ARG A 15 12.66 4.44 5.57
CA ARG A 15 13.69 3.50 5.09
C ARG A 15 13.13 2.10 4.88
N GLN A 16 12.29 1.61 5.80
CA GLN A 16 11.62 0.32 5.67
C GLN A 16 10.79 0.27 4.38
N TYR A 17 9.95 1.28 4.16
CA TYR A 17 9.15 1.39 2.93
C TYR A 17 10.00 1.23 1.67
N TRP A 18 11.05 2.05 1.52
CA TRP A 18 11.85 2.06 0.29
C TRP A 18 12.66 0.78 0.08
N LYS A 19 13.23 0.22 1.14
CA LYS A 19 13.97 -1.05 1.06
C LYS A 19 13.03 -2.20 0.68
N SER A 20 11.88 -2.29 1.32
CA SER A 20 10.90 -3.35 1.03
C SER A 20 10.26 -3.21 -0.34
N MET A 21 10.01 -1.98 -0.82
CA MET A 21 9.56 -1.74 -2.20
C MET A 21 10.58 -2.19 -3.24
N LYS A 22 11.87 -1.93 -3.01
CA LYS A 22 12.93 -2.38 -3.91
C LYS A 22 13.03 -3.91 -3.93
N LEU A 23 12.99 -4.53 -2.74
CA LEU A 23 13.02 -5.98 -2.63
C LEU A 23 11.77 -6.62 -3.25
N LEU A 24 10.60 -6.00 -3.11
CA LEU A 24 9.36 -6.46 -3.74
C LEU A 24 9.51 -6.48 -5.27
N GLY A 25 10.09 -5.44 -5.87
CA GLY A 25 10.40 -5.44 -7.30
C GLY A 25 11.28 -6.62 -7.70
N ASN A 26 12.36 -6.90 -6.95
CA ASN A 26 13.22 -8.04 -7.20
C ASN A 26 12.49 -9.38 -7.04
N THR A 27 11.64 -9.53 -6.02
CA THR A 27 10.81 -10.72 -5.82
C THR A 27 9.89 -10.94 -7.02
N LEU A 28 9.27 -9.89 -7.55
CA LEU A 28 8.38 -9.99 -8.71
C LEU A 28 9.12 -10.25 -10.02
N CYS A 29 10.40 -9.89 -10.14
CA CYS A 29 11.22 -10.32 -11.29
C CYS A 29 11.38 -11.85 -11.39
N CYS A 30 11.11 -12.59 -10.30
CA CYS A 30 11.12 -14.05 -10.30
C CYS A 30 9.80 -14.67 -10.80
N GLN A 31 8.85 -13.87 -11.30
CA GLN A 31 7.66 -14.38 -11.98
C GLN A 31 8.03 -15.32 -13.13
N GLY A 32 7.33 -16.45 -13.22
CA GLY A 32 7.63 -17.52 -14.18
C GLY A 32 8.84 -18.40 -13.82
N LEU A 33 9.66 -18.00 -12.84
CA LEU A 33 10.75 -18.84 -12.30
C LEU A 33 10.33 -19.60 -11.04
N LEU A 34 9.47 -18.98 -10.22
CA LEU A 34 8.94 -19.56 -9.00
C LEU A 34 7.42 -19.75 -9.10
N PRO A 35 6.83 -20.71 -8.36
CA PRO A 35 5.38 -20.82 -8.27
C PRO A 35 4.75 -19.55 -7.70
N ASP A 36 3.62 -19.14 -8.25
CA ASP A 36 2.90 -17.94 -7.83
C ASP A 36 2.52 -17.96 -6.34
N SER A 37 2.24 -19.14 -5.77
CA SER A 37 1.96 -19.29 -4.33
C SER A 37 3.16 -18.90 -3.46
N VAL A 38 4.38 -19.26 -3.87
CA VAL A 38 5.62 -18.92 -3.18
C VAL A 38 5.93 -17.43 -3.34
N LEU A 39 5.80 -16.92 -4.57
CA LEU A 39 5.98 -15.48 -4.84
C LEU A 39 4.99 -14.64 -4.05
N TYR A 40 3.73 -15.08 -3.98
CA TYR A 40 2.69 -14.40 -3.20
C TYR A 40 3.04 -14.37 -1.72
N GLN A 41 3.44 -15.49 -1.11
CA GLN A 41 3.86 -15.52 0.30
C GLN A 41 5.06 -14.59 0.55
N LEU A 42 6.09 -14.64 -0.31
CA LEU A 42 7.27 -13.78 -0.18
C LEU A 42 6.90 -12.29 -0.32
N ALA A 43 6.05 -11.95 -1.28
CA ALA A 43 5.60 -10.59 -1.52
C ALA A 43 4.65 -10.12 -0.41
N PHE A 44 3.49 -10.75 -0.22
CA PHE A 44 2.44 -10.27 0.65
C PHE A 44 2.72 -10.52 2.14
N ASP A 45 3.09 -11.74 2.52
CA ASP A 45 3.35 -12.06 3.93
C ASP A 45 4.72 -11.57 4.37
N GLY A 46 5.71 -11.67 3.47
CA GLY A 46 7.09 -11.26 3.73
C GLY A 46 7.34 -9.75 3.66
N LEU A 47 6.71 -9.02 2.73
CA LEU A 47 7.05 -7.63 2.45
C LEU A 47 5.89 -6.65 2.65
N VAL A 48 4.76 -6.90 1.97
CA VAL A 48 3.64 -5.96 1.95
C VAL A 48 3.05 -5.80 3.33
N SER A 49 2.62 -6.90 3.97
CA SER A 49 1.92 -6.83 5.26
C SER A 49 2.83 -6.40 6.39
N ARG A 50 4.09 -6.89 6.41
CA ARG A 50 5.02 -6.68 7.54
C ARG A 50 5.77 -5.36 7.52
N TYR A 51 6.19 -4.88 6.35
CA TYR A 51 7.08 -3.73 6.26
C TYR A 51 6.43 -2.55 5.53
N ILE A 52 5.83 -2.81 4.36
CA ILE A 52 5.30 -1.74 3.52
C ILE A 52 4.02 -1.16 4.16
N LEU A 53 3.02 -1.99 4.44
CA LEU A 53 1.76 -1.57 5.04
C LEU A 53 1.99 -0.95 6.42
N LEU A 54 2.84 -1.57 7.24
CA LEU A 54 3.23 -1.04 8.55
C LEU A 54 3.86 0.36 8.43
N SER A 55 4.74 0.58 7.45
CA SER A 55 5.35 1.91 7.23
C SER A 55 4.35 2.97 6.74
N LEU A 56 3.35 2.56 5.94
CA LEU A 56 2.30 3.45 5.47
C LEU A 56 1.34 3.83 6.60
N GLN A 57 1.00 2.89 7.48
CA GLN A 57 0.18 3.14 8.68
C GLN A 57 0.84 4.12 9.67
N HIS A 58 2.17 4.15 9.72
CA HIS A 58 2.93 5.09 10.55
C HIS A 58 3.31 6.40 9.82
N SER A 59 2.85 6.58 8.58
CA SER A 59 3.07 7.81 7.81
C SER A 59 1.87 8.76 7.97
N PRO A 60 2.09 10.08 7.94
CA PRO A 60 0.98 11.03 7.95
C PRO A 60 0.11 10.85 6.70
N ILE A 61 -1.19 11.10 6.83
CA ILE A 61 -2.14 11.03 5.73
C ILE A 61 -1.97 12.30 4.88
N ASN A 62 -1.22 12.17 3.79
CA ASN A 62 -0.91 13.25 2.86
C ASN A 62 -0.65 12.72 1.45
N GLU A 63 -0.32 13.62 0.53
CA GLU A 63 -0.04 13.25 -0.86
C GLU A 63 1.08 12.22 -1.03
N LEU A 64 2.13 12.32 -0.22
CA LEU A 64 3.24 11.37 -0.29
C LEU A 64 2.78 9.95 0.05
N THR A 65 2.00 9.78 1.13
CA THR A 65 1.47 8.48 1.52
C THR A 65 0.52 7.93 0.47
N VAL A 66 -0.34 8.76 -0.12
CA VAL A 66 -1.23 8.34 -1.22
C VAL A 66 -0.44 7.92 -2.46
N SER A 67 0.56 8.70 -2.85
CA SER A 67 1.44 8.36 -3.98
C SER A 67 2.19 7.04 -3.75
N LYS A 68 2.66 6.81 -2.53
CA LYS A 68 3.31 5.55 -2.12
C LYS A 68 2.37 4.34 -2.17
N THR A 69 1.15 4.50 -1.70
CA THR A 69 0.11 3.45 -1.79
C THR A 69 -0.21 3.14 -3.25
N ASN A 70 -0.36 4.17 -4.09
CA ASN A 70 -0.61 4.02 -5.52
C ASN A 70 0.56 3.28 -6.23
N LYS A 71 1.80 3.68 -5.94
CA LYS A 71 3.00 3.01 -6.49
C LYS A 71 3.08 1.52 -6.10
N LEU A 72 2.69 1.17 -4.88
CA LEU A 72 2.62 -0.23 -4.45
C LEU A 72 1.63 -1.01 -5.32
N LEU A 73 0.42 -0.50 -5.51
CA LEU A 73 -0.62 -1.18 -6.28
C LEU A 73 -0.24 -1.37 -7.75
N HIS A 74 0.44 -0.41 -8.35
CA HIS A 74 0.89 -0.53 -9.74
C HIS A 74 2.06 -1.51 -9.94
N ILE A 75 2.83 -1.81 -8.90
CA ILE A 75 3.90 -2.80 -8.97
C ILE A 75 3.36 -4.22 -8.79
N LEU A 76 2.25 -4.37 -8.05
CA LEU A 76 1.66 -5.68 -7.80
C LEU A 76 0.95 -6.23 -9.05
N PRO A 77 1.00 -7.55 -9.30
CA PRO A 77 0.25 -8.18 -10.37
C PRO A 77 -1.25 -7.94 -10.19
N SER A 78 -1.94 -7.53 -11.25
CA SER A 78 -3.37 -7.21 -11.19
C SER A 78 -4.21 -8.41 -10.76
N ASP A 79 -3.87 -9.62 -11.20
CA ASP A 79 -4.58 -10.84 -10.85
C ASP A 79 -4.46 -11.22 -9.36
N TRP A 80 -3.43 -10.70 -8.67
CA TRP A 80 -3.31 -10.88 -7.23
C TRP A 80 -4.23 -9.94 -6.45
N LEU A 81 -4.58 -8.79 -7.01
CA LEU A 81 -5.44 -7.78 -6.37
C LEU A 81 -6.93 -8.13 -6.48
N LYS A 82 -7.33 -8.82 -7.55
CA LYS A 82 -8.73 -9.22 -7.80
C LYS A 82 -9.27 -10.25 -6.81
N GLY A 83 -8.39 -10.90 -6.05
CA GLY A 83 -8.77 -11.94 -5.09
C GLY A 83 -9.17 -13.24 -5.79
N GLY A 84 -8.29 -14.24 -5.77
CA GLY A 84 -8.64 -15.61 -6.16
C GLY A 84 -9.39 -16.35 -5.04
N THR A 85 -10.03 -17.46 -5.40
CA THR A 85 -10.87 -18.35 -4.56
C THR A 85 -10.14 -19.11 -3.44
N SER A 86 -8.98 -18.65 -2.97
CA SER A 86 -8.17 -19.32 -1.95
C SER A 86 -8.06 -18.50 -0.67
N ASP A 87 -8.02 -19.19 0.48
CA ASP A 87 -7.73 -18.61 1.81
C ASP A 87 -6.40 -17.84 1.93
N ASN A 88 -5.58 -17.85 0.87
CA ASN A 88 -4.23 -17.29 0.83
C ASN A 88 -4.17 -15.76 0.67
N TYR A 89 -5.28 -15.02 0.51
CA TYR A 89 -5.23 -13.57 0.17
C TYR A 89 -5.37 -12.59 1.35
N LYS A 90 -4.98 -12.98 2.58
CA LYS A 90 -5.07 -12.10 3.77
C LYS A 90 -4.31 -10.76 3.63
N GLY A 91 -3.20 -10.77 2.89
CA GLY A 91 -2.42 -9.56 2.62
C GLY A 91 -3.16 -8.54 1.75
N VAL A 92 -3.90 -9.01 0.74
CA VAL A 92 -4.74 -8.17 -0.14
C VAL A 92 -5.86 -7.52 0.65
N GLU A 93 -6.51 -8.29 1.54
CA GLU A 93 -7.56 -7.74 2.41
C GLU A 93 -7.03 -6.65 3.35
N SER A 94 -5.84 -6.85 3.90
CA SER A 94 -5.18 -5.84 4.75
C SER A 94 -4.89 -4.55 3.99
N LEU A 95 -4.45 -4.67 2.73
CA LEU A 95 -4.23 -3.53 1.85
C LEU A 95 -5.54 -2.81 1.49
N ARG A 96 -6.61 -3.57 1.18
CA ARG A 96 -7.95 -3.04 0.92
C ARG A 96 -8.48 -2.24 2.11
N ARG A 97 -8.37 -2.80 3.33
CA ARG A 97 -8.76 -2.12 4.58
C ARG A 97 -8.00 -0.83 4.79
N PHE A 98 -6.70 -0.82 4.51
CA PHE A 98 -5.89 0.39 4.65
C PHE A 98 -6.28 1.48 3.65
N ILE A 99 -6.59 1.13 2.40
CA ILE A 99 -7.07 2.10 1.41
C ILE A 99 -8.41 2.70 1.84
N ASN A 100 -9.33 1.88 2.32
CA ASN A 100 -10.61 2.36 2.86
C ASN A 100 -10.40 3.29 4.06
N TYR A 101 -9.48 2.94 4.96
CA TYR A 101 -9.09 3.80 6.07
C TYR A 101 -8.54 5.15 5.59
N LEU A 102 -7.68 5.18 4.56
CA LEU A 102 -7.18 6.43 3.99
C LEU A 102 -8.32 7.29 3.43
N ILE A 103 -9.25 6.68 2.70
CA ILE A 103 -10.40 7.38 2.12
C ILE A 103 -11.27 7.98 3.24
N GLU A 104 -11.66 7.18 4.22
CA GLU A 104 -12.48 7.64 5.37
C GLU A 104 -11.81 8.79 6.12
N LYS A 105 -10.50 8.68 6.39
CA LYS A 105 -9.76 9.74 7.08
C LYS A 105 -9.64 11.02 6.27
N ILE A 106 -9.46 10.89 4.95
CA ILE A 106 -9.44 12.05 4.05
C ILE A 106 -10.82 12.70 4.04
N GLU A 107 -11.90 11.94 3.93
CA GLU A 107 -13.30 12.44 3.95
C GLU A 107 -13.64 13.17 5.25
N MET A 108 -13.27 12.61 6.41
CA MET A 108 -13.48 13.28 7.70
C MET A 108 -12.67 14.59 7.82
N SER A 109 -11.63 14.77 7.00
CA SER A 109 -10.86 16.01 6.92
C SER A 109 -11.27 16.94 5.76
N GLU A 110 -12.17 16.51 4.86
CA GLU A 110 -12.63 17.29 3.69
C GLU A 110 -13.44 18.52 4.07
N GLN A 111 -14.02 18.58 5.28
CA GLN A 111 -14.71 19.77 5.79
C GLN A 111 -13.81 21.03 5.82
N HIS A 112 -12.49 20.90 5.62
CA HIS A 112 -11.53 22.00 5.75
C HIS A 112 -10.49 22.19 4.63
N ASN A 113 -10.43 21.40 3.52
CA ASN A 113 -9.32 21.58 2.55
C ASN A 113 -9.51 21.05 1.09
N LYS A 114 -9.22 21.88 0.08
CA LYS A 114 -9.23 21.56 -1.37
C LYS A 114 -8.20 20.47 -1.75
N ALA A 115 -7.09 20.37 -1.01
CA ALA A 115 -6.07 19.35 -1.25
C ALA A 115 -6.59 17.91 -1.05
N ASN A 116 -7.53 17.72 -0.11
CA ASN A 116 -8.10 16.40 0.21
C ASN A 116 -8.96 15.85 -0.95
N ARG A 117 -9.64 16.73 -1.69
CA ARG A 117 -10.41 16.35 -2.88
C ARG A 117 -9.50 15.71 -3.96
N LEU A 118 -8.32 16.29 -4.20
CA LEU A 118 -7.35 15.75 -5.16
C LEU A 118 -6.77 14.41 -4.72
N LEU A 119 -6.57 14.21 -3.41
CA LEU A 119 -6.12 12.93 -2.87
C LEU A 119 -7.18 11.84 -3.05
N LYS A 120 -8.45 12.19 -2.82
CA LYS A 120 -9.58 11.29 -3.00
C LYS A 120 -9.74 10.86 -4.46
N GLU A 121 -9.63 11.80 -5.41
CA GLU A 121 -9.62 11.49 -6.85
C GLU A 121 -8.50 10.52 -7.24
N LYS A 122 -7.33 10.59 -6.59
CA LYS A 122 -6.22 9.63 -6.81
C LYS A 122 -6.45 8.26 -6.15
N LEU A 123 -7.26 8.18 -5.08
CA LEU A 123 -7.51 6.96 -4.31
C LEU A 123 -8.72 6.15 -4.79
N LEU A 124 -9.81 6.82 -5.20
CA LEU A 124 -11.04 6.15 -5.63
C LEU A 124 -10.83 5.11 -6.75
N PRO A 125 -10.03 5.39 -7.81
CA PRO A 125 -9.73 4.40 -8.84
C PRO A 125 -8.95 3.18 -8.31
N LEU A 126 -8.31 3.28 -7.15
CA LEU A 126 -7.56 2.17 -6.58
C LEU A 126 -8.48 1.12 -5.94
N GLN A 127 -9.70 1.49 -5.57
CA GLN A 127 -10.70 0.52 -5.08
C GLN A 127 -11.19 -0.40 -6.19
N SER A 128 -11.28 0.07 -7.44
CA SER A 128 -11.72 -0.77 -8.56
C SER A 128 -10.71 -1.87 -8.90
N LEU A 129 -9.43 -1.71 -8.53
CA LEU A 129 -8.40 -2.74 -8.70
C LEU A 129 -8.69 -4.03 -7.93
N PHE A 130 -9.57 -3.99 -6.92
CA PHE A 130 -9.96 -5.14 -6.11
C PHE A 130 -11.27 -5.80 -6.55
N ASN A 131 -12.00 -5.24 -7.54
CA ASN A 131 -13.38 -5.62 -7.85
C ASN A 131 -13.60 -6.06 -9.32
N CYS A 132 -12.55 -6.27 -10.12
CA CYS A 132 -12.66 -6.68 -11.53
C CYS A 132 -12.50 -8.19 -11.73
#